data_AF-A0A935GME5-F1
#
_entry.id   AF-A0A935GME5-F1
#
_cell.length_a   1.000
_cell.length_b   1.000
_cell.length_c   1.000
_cell.angle_alpha   90.00
_cell.angle_beta   90.00
_cell.angle_gamma   90.00
#
_symmetry.space_group_name_H-M   'P 1'
#
loop_
_entity.id
_entity.type
_entity.pdbx_description
1 polymer ?
#
loop_
_entity_poly.entity_id
_entity_poly.type
_entity_poly.pdbx_seq_one_letter_code
_entity_poly.pdbx_strand_id
1 'polypeptide(L)'
;MSPAKVGEIALFVFPVSLAILAFAGGGTWSVVAFAVLYGASNGVMTIVRGTVPAEIWGHEGYGGLTGLMATPVLLARAAGPLAAAGVLMLAGGYRAVTLALAAVGVVSWIAFTLAVRPARR
;
A
#
# COMPACT_ATOMS: atom_id res chain seq x y z
N MET A 1 9.48 11.33 -15.25
CA MET A 1 9.33 11.07 -13.80
C MET A 1 9.83 9.65 -13.56
N SER A 2 10.73 9.39 -12.60
CA SER A 2 11.21 8.02 -12.37
C SER A 2 10.08 7.11 -11.85
N PRO A 3 10.08 5.80 -12.15
CA PRO A 3 9.10 4.84 -11.62
C PRO A 3 9.00 4.90 -10.09
N ALA A 4 10.14 5.05 -9.41
CA ALA A 4 10.19 5.26 -7.96
C ALA A 4 9.40 6.49 -7.47
N LYS A 5 9.39 7.60 -8.21
CA LYS A 5 8.64 8.81 -7.81
C LYS A 5 7.15 8.68 -8.08
N VAL A 6 6.77 7.99 -9.16
CA VAL A 6 5.38 7.60 -9.42
C VAL A 6 4.87 6.69 -8.29
N GLY A 7 5.68 5.71 -7.88
CA GLY A 7 5.37 4.79 -6.78
C GLY A 7 5.21 5.48 -5.43
N GLU A 8 6.05 6.45 -5.11
CA GLU A 8 5.95 7.25 -3.89
C GLU A 8 4.61 7.99 -3.80
N ILE A 9 4.21 8.67 -4.88
CA ILE A 9 2.94 9.39 -4.93
C ILE A 9 1.77 8.42 -4.83
N ALA A 10 1.78 7.34 -5.62
CA ALA A 10 0.70 6.36 -5.60
C ALA A 10 0.54 5.70 -4.22
N LEU A 11 1.65 5.35 -3.57
CA LEU A 11 1.62 4.74 -2.24
C LEU A 11 1.16 5.72 -1.15
N PHE A 12 1.38 7.03 -1.32
CA PHE A 12 0.80 8.05 -0.45
C PHE A 12 -0.71 8.22 -0.65
N VAL A 13 -1.21 8.08 -1.88
CA VAL A 13 -2.65 8.16 -2.17
C VAL A 13 -3.43 7.01 -1.49
N PHE A 14 -2.80 5.86 -1.26
CA PHE A 14 -3.40 4.71 -0.59
C PHE A 14 -3.95 5.02 0.81
N PRO A 15 -3.14 5.46 1.81
CA PRO A 15 -3.66 5.79 3.14
C PRO A 15 -4.65 6.96 3.13
N VAL A 16 -4.50 7.92 2.19
CA VAL A 16 -5.46 9.02 2.02
C VAL A 16 -6.84 8.50 1.61
N SER A 17 -6.90 7.56 0.66
CA SER A 17 -8.16 6.93 0.25
C SER A 17 -8.84 6.21 1.42
N LEU A 18 -8.07 5.50 2.25
CA LEU A 18 -8.60 4.80 3.42
C LEU A 18 -9.07 5.77 4.51
N ALA A 19 -8.39 6.91 4.69
CA ALA A 19 -8.85 7.96 5.58
C ALA A 19 -10.19 8.55 5.11
N ILE A 20 -10.35 8.80 3.80
CA ILE A 20 -11.64 9.24 3.23
C ILE A 20 -12.75 8.23 3.55
N LEU A 21 -12.49 6.93 3.37
CA LEU A 21 -13.45 5.88 3.70
C LEU A 21 -13.79 5.85 5.20
N ALA A 22 -12.79 6.02 6.07
CA ALA A 22 -12.98 6.02 7.53
C ALA A 22 -13.93 7.13 8.01
N PHE A 23 -13.96 8.27 7.31
CA PHE A 23 -14.81 9.42 7.63
C PHE A 23 -16.00 9.60 6.67
N ALA A 24 -16.25 8.64 5.77
CA ALA A 24 -17.29 8.74 4.76
C ALA A 24 -18.71 8.85 5.33
N GLY A 25 -18.95 8.29 6.52
CA GLY A 25 -20.27 8.34 7.18
C GLY A 25 -21.43 7.75 6.36
N GLY A 26 -21.13 6.93 5.35
CA GLY A 26 -22.14 6.37 4.42
C GLY A 26 -22.44 7.26 3.19
N GLY A 27 -21.75 8.39 3.01
CA GLY A 27 -21.93 9.25 1.84
C GLY A 27 -21.48 8.58 0.53
N THR A 28 -22.37 8.52 -0.47
CA THR A 28 -22.08 7.92 -1.79
C THR A 28 -20.84 8.52 -2.44
N TRP A 29 -20.71 9.85 -2.43
CA TRP A 29 -19.58 10.53 -3.06
C TRP A 29 -18.23 10.26 -2.38
N SER A 30 -18.21 10.15 -1.05
CA SER A 30 -16.99 9.77 -0.33
C SER A 30 -16.56 8.33 -0.62
N VAL A 31 -17.53 7.41 -0.78
CA VAL A 31 -17.23 6.02 -1.18
C VAL A 31 -16.70 5.96 -2.61
N VAL A 32 -17.28 6.74 -3.53
CA VAL A 32 -16.77 6.87 -4.91
C VAL A 32 -15.35 7.43 -4.92
N ALA A 33 -15.11 8.51 -4.17
CA ALA A 33 -13.77 9.12 -4.07
C ALA A 33 -12.75 8.11 -3.51
N PHE A 34 -13.10 7.37 -2.46
CA PHE A 34 -12.29 6.26 -1.97
C PHE A 34 -12.00 5.24 -3.06
N ALA A 35 -13.03 4.72 -3.74
CA ALA A 35 -12.88 3.65 -4.73
C ALA A 35 -11.97 4.08 -5.90
N VAL A 36 -12.13 5.31 -6.38
CA VAL A 36 -11.30 5.87 -7.46
C VAL A 36 -9.85 6.01 -7.01
N LEU A 37 -9.60 6.63 -5.85
CA LEU A 37 -8.24 6.86 -5.36
C LEU A 37 -7.54 5.55 -4.97
N TYR A 38 -8.26 4.66 -4.30
CA TYR A 38 -7.77 3.33 -3.94
C TYR A 38 -7.45 2.51 -5.19
N GLY A 39 -8.34 2.52 -6.18
CA GLY A 39 -8.16 1.84 -7.46
C GLY A 39 -6.96 2.39 -8.25
N ALA A 40 -6.85 3.71 -8.37
CA ALA A 40 -5.73 4.36 -9.03
C ALA A 40 -4.39 4.05 -8.34
N SER A 41 -4.34 4.15 -7.02
CA SER A 41 -3.16 3.80 -6.23
C SER A 41 -2.74 2.34 -6.43
N ASN A 42 -3.70 1.40 -6.32
CA ASN A 42 -3.42 -0.02 -6.52
C ASN A 42 -2.97 -0.32 -7.95
N GLY A 43 -3.62 0.27 -8.96
CA GLY A 43 -3.26 0.08 -10.37
C GLY A 43 -1.85 0.60 -10.70
N VAL A 44 -1.44 1.73 -10.13
CA VAL A 44 -0.06 2.21 -10.29
C VAL A 44 0.93 1.29 -9.57
N MET A 45 0.57 0.79 -8.39
CA MET A 45 1.44 -0.06 -7.59
C MET A 45 1.76 -1.42 -8.26
N THR A 46 0.89 -1.95 -9.13
CA THR A 46 1.19 -3.17 -9.90
C THR A 46 2.35 -2.94 -10.89
N ILE A 47 2.43 -1.76 -11.51
CA ILE A 47 3.51 -1.38 -12.42
C ILE A 47 4.81 -1.10 -11.64
N VAL A 48 4.70 -0.33 -10.56
CA VAL A 48 5.83 0.06 -9.71
C VAL A 48 6.53 -1.16 -9.12
N ARG A 49 5.77 -2.16 -8.65
CA ARG A 49 6.33 -3.41 -8.11
C ARG A 49 7.09 -4.23 -9.16
N GLY A 50 6.77 -4.10 -10.44
CA GLY A 50 7.48 -4.78 -11.53
C GLY A 50 8.72 -4.05 -12.03
N THR A 51 8.90 -2.78 -11.67
CA THR A 51 9.96 -1.93 -12.23
C THR A 51 10.96 -1.47 -11.18
N VAL A 52 10.49 -1.08 -9.99
CA VAL A 52 11.35 -0.54 -8.93
C VAL A 52 12.37 -1.53 -8.38
N PRO A 53 12.07 -2.84 -8.19
CA PRO A 53 13.10 -3.78 -7.75
C PRO A 53 14.28 -3.88 -8.74
N ALA A 54 14.00 -3.84 -10.05
CA ALA A 54 15.04 -3.82 -11.07
C ALA A 54 15.82 -2.50 -11.08
N GLU A 55 15.16 -1.38 -10.76
CA GLU A 55 15.79 -0.06 -10.61
C GLU A 55 16.74 -0.01 -9.39
N ILE A 56 16.38 -0.67 -8.28
CA ILE A 56 17.18 -0.66 -7.03
C ILE A 56 18.32 -1.69 -7.09
N TRP A 57 18.06 -2.91 -7.56
CA TRP A 57 18.99 -4.05 -7.45
C TRP A 57 19.60 -4.48 -8.78
N GLY A 58 19.20 -3.86 -9.90
CA GLY A 58 19.59 -4.29 -11.23
C GLY A 58 18.83 -5.54 -11.70
N HIS A 59 19.20 -6.02 -12.88
CA HIS A 59 18.52 -7.15 -13.54
C HIS A 59 19.10 -8.52 -13.13
N GLU A 60 20.32 -8.55 -12.57
CA GLU A 60 20.95 -9.79 -12.11
C GLU A 60 20.23 -10.32 -10.87
N GLY A 61 19.78 -11.58 -10.91
CA GLY A 61 19.08 -12.20 -9.79
C GLY A 61 17.69 -11.63 -9.49
N TYR A 62 17.13 -10.77 -10.36
CA TYR A 62 15.81 -10.15 -10.18
C TYR A 62 14.70 -11.16 -9.86
N GLY A 63 14.67 -12.28 -10.58
CA GLY A 63 13.69 -13.36 -10.34
C GLY A 63 13.81 -13.98 -8.94
N GLY A 64 15.04 -14.14 -8.44
CA GLY A 64 15.30 -14.66 -7.10
C GLY A 64 14.90 -13.66 -6.02
N LEU A 65 15.26 -12.38 -6.16
CA LEU A 65 14.92 -11.33 -5.20
C LEU A 65 13.41 -11.07 -5.14
N THR A 66 12.75 -11.01 -6.30
CA THR A 66 11.29 -10.87 -6.36
C THR A 66 10.57 -12.11 -5.82
N GLY A 67 11.13 -13.30 -6.03
CA GLY A 67 10.66 -14.54 -5.40
C GLY A 67 10.78 -14.52 -3.87
N LEU A 68 11.92 -14.08 -3.33
CA LEU A 68 12.12 -13.95 -1.88
C LEU A 68 11.15 -12.93 -1.25
N MET A 69 10.87 -11.84 -1.96
CA MET A 69 9.88 -10.83 -1.54
C MET A 69 8.44 -11.38 -1.53
N ALA A 70 8.14 -12.45 -2.27
CA ALA A 70 6.80 -13.03 -2.28
C ALA A 70 6.43 -13.66 -0.92
N THR A 71 7.39 -14.27 -0.23
CA THR A 71 7.17 -14.92 1.08
C THR A 71 6.57 -13.98 2.13
N PRO A 72 7.19 -12.84 2.49
CA PRO A 72 6.62 -11.92 3.48
C PRO A 72 5.29 -11.32 3.01
N VAL A 73 5.11 -11.11 1.70
CA VAL A 73 3.83 -10.63 1.13
C VAL A 73 2.72 -11.66 1.32
N LEU A 74 2.99 -12.94 1.10
CA LEU A 74 2.02 -14.01 1.29
C LEU A 74 1.66 -14.18 2.76
N LEU A 75 2.64 -14.14 3.65
CA LEU A 75 2.40 -14.17 5.10
C LEU A 75 1.54 -12.98 5.55
N ALA A 76 1.85 -11.77 5.10
CA ALA A 76 1.06 -10.58 5.40
C ALA A 76 -0.38 -10.69 4.85
N ARG A 77 -0.55 -11.24 3.65
CA ARG A 77 -1.88 -11.49 3.05
C ARG A 77 -2.68 -12.52 3.83
N ALA A 78 -2.04 -13.56 4.35
CA ALA A 78 -2.68 -14.58 5.18
C ALA A 78 -3.06 -14.02 6.56
N ALA A 79 -2.20 -13.22 7.18
CA ALA A 79 -2.45 -12.60 8.48
C ALA A 79 -3.44 -11.43 8.42
N GLY A 80 -3.56 -10.75 7.27
CA GLY A 80 -4.37 -9.55 7.09
C GLY A 80 -5.84 -9.69 7.54
N PRO A 81 -6.59 -10.71 7.07
CA PRO A 81 -7.97 -10.93 7.50
C PRO A 81 -8.10 -11.20 9.01
N LEU A 82 -7.18 -11.97 9.59
CA LEU A 82 -7.19 -12.27 11.03
C LEU A 82 -6.92 -11.01 11.87
N ALA A 83 -5.94 -10.20 11.46
CA ALA A 83 -5.65 -8.92 12.12
C ALA A 83 -6.83 -7.95 12.00
N ALA A 84 -7.43 -7.83 10.81
CA ALA A 84 -8.61 -7.00 10.59
C ALA A 84 -9.81 -7.45 11.44
N ALA A 85 -10.06 -8.76 11.52
CA ALA A 85 -11.09 -9.33 12.39
C ALA A 85 -10.81 -9.03 13.86
N GLY A 86 -9.57 -9.19 14.32
CA GLY A 86 -9.16 -8.84 15.69
C GLY A 86 -9.42 -7.37 16.02
N VAL A 87 -9.03 -6.45 15.14
CA VAL A 87 -9.30 -5.01 15.30
C VAL A 87 -10.81 -4.74 15.32
N LEU A 88 -11.58 -5.39 14.43
CA LEU A 88 -13.03 -5.24 14.39
C LEU A 88 -13.70 -5.71 15.69
N MET A 89 -13.30 -6.86 16.21
CA MET A 89 -13.83 -7.42 17.46
C MET A 89 -13.51 -6.53 18.67
N LEU A 90 -12.30 -5.99 18.74
CA LEU A 90 -11.85 -5.16 19.88
C LEU A 90 -12.42 -3.74 19.85
N ALA A 91 -12.54 -3.14 18.66
CA ALA A 91 -12.96 -1.74 18.51
C ALA A 91 -14.44 -1.58 18.12
N GLY A 92 -15.14 -2.67 17.80
CA GLY A 92 -16.59 -2.69 17.55
C GLY A 92 -17.04 -2.01 16.25
N GLY A 93 -16.13 -1.67 15.33
CA GLY A 93 -16.53 -1.01 14.09
C GLY A 93 -15.46 -0.94 13.00
N TYR A 94 -15.92 -0.89 11.74
CA TYR A 94 -15.05 -0.86 10.55
C TYR A 94 -14.19 0.40 10.44
N ARG A 95 -14.58 1.51 11.09
CA ARG A 95 -13.76 2.73 11.13
C ARG A 95 -12.39 2.48 11.76
N ALA A 96 -12.32 1.65 12.80
CA ALA A 96 -11.04 1.32 13.43
C ALA A 96 -10.16 0.46 12.50
N VAL A 97 -10.78 -0.49 11.79
CA VAL A 97 -10.09 -1.33 10.79
C VAL A 97 -9.52 -0.48 9.66
N THR A 98 -10.31 0.43 9.09
CA THR A 98 -9.86 1.29 7.98
C THR A 98 -8.75 2.25 8.41
N LEU A 99 -8.83 2.82 9.63
CA LEU A 99 -7.75 3.65 10.17
C LEU A 99 -6.48 2.84 10.46
N ALA A 100 -6.60 1.61 10.96
CA ALA A 100 -5.45 0.72 11.15
C ALA A 100 -4.77 0.40 9.81
N LEU A 101 -5.54 0.09 8.77
CA LEU A 101 -5.02 -0.09 7.42
C LEU A 101 -4.38 1.19 6.86
N ALA A 102 -4.96 2.36 7.13
CA ALA A 102 -4.37 3.65 6.74
C ALA A 102 -3.02 3.87 7.43
N ALA A 103 -2.90 3.56 8.73
CA ALA A 103 -1.64 3.65 9.46
C ALA A 103 -0.58 2.70 8.87
N VAL A 104 -0.94 1.45 8.57
CA VAL A 104 -0.05 0.51 7.86
C VAL A 104 0.35 1.05 6.48
N GLY A 105 -0.58 1.71 5.78
CA GLY A 105 -0.32 2.40 4.51
C GLY A 105 0.70 3.53 4.64
N VAL A 106 0.61 4.37 5.68
CA VAL A 106 1.59 5.43 5.97
C VAL A 106 2.96 4.84 6.29
N VAL A 107 3.03 3.80 7.11
CA VAL A 107 4.29 3.09 7.42
C VAL A 107 4.90 2.51 6.14
N SER A 108 4.08 1.92 5.28
CA SER A 108 4.53 1.37 3.98
C SER A 108 5.06 2.47 3.06
N TRP A 109 4.39 3.63 3.01
CA TRP A 109 4.86 4.80 2.26
C TRP A 109 6.21 5.32 2.79
N ILE A 110 6.36 5.47 4.11
CA ILE A 110 7.63 5.87 4.71
C ILE A 110 8.74 4.86 4.38
N ALA A 111 8.49 3.56 4.58
CA ALA A 111 9.47 2.52 4.27
C ALA A 111 9.89 2.53 2.79
N PHE A 112 8.93 2.66 1.88
CA PHE A 112 9.20 2.74 0.44
C PHE A 112 10.02 3.98 0.08
N THR A 113 9.65 5.15 0.60
CA THR A 113 10.40 6.39 0.33
C THR A 113 11.84 6.31 0.83
N LEU A 114 12.06 5.71 2.00
CA LEU A 114 13.40 5.47 2.52
C LEU A 114 14.19 4.50 1.63
N ALA A 115 13.55 3.44 1.15
CA ALA A 115 14.19 2.44 0.28
C ALA A 115 14.59 3.00 -1.10
N VAL A 116 13.79 3.89 -1.68
CA VAL A 116 14.08 4.46 -3.02
C VAL A 116 14.97 5.70 -3.01
N ARG A 117 15.26 6.28 -1.83
CA ARG A 117 16.15 7.46 -1.71
C ARG A 117 17.57 7.23 -2.23
N PRO A 118 18.25 6.10 -1.93
CA PRO A 118 19.60 5.85 -2.42
C PRO A 118 19.66 5.67 -3.94
N ALA A 119 18.65 5.04 -4.54
CA ALA A 119 18.56 4.82 -5.99
C ALA A 119 18.30 6.11 -6.81
N ARG A 120 18.05 7.25 -6.15
CA ARG A 120 17.86 8.56 -6.79
C ARG A 120 19.16 9.38 -6.91
N ARG A 121 20.25 8.94 -6.27
CA ARG A 121 21.57 9.58 -6.34
C ARG A 121 22.37 8.98 -7.49
#